data_AF-A0A2V5N868-F1
#
_entry.id   AF-A0A2V5N868-F1
#
_cell.length_a   1.000
_cell.length_b   1.000
_cell.length_c   1.000
_cell.angle_alpha   90.00
_cell.angle_beta   90.00
_cell.angle_gamma   90.00
#
_symmetry.space_group_name_H-M   'P 1'
#
loop_
_entity.id
_entity.type
_entity.pdbx_description
1 polymer ?
#
loop_
_entity_poly.entity_id
_entity_poly.type
_entity_poly.pdbx_seq_one_letter_code
_entity_poly.pdbx_strand_id
1 'polypeptide(L)'
;MTTGDIVNSADSVSTLEIQTWVDDENKDPKRRFSWRLKLIVPHGGFRERTDEFKFVAPDDNYQSSVNIEMVPSRDGNWSRQIKKEYFAKFSNRYGRIVIEYVAGGHNRLSLTAWYNPSGSRNLESGPEDKINVLNEP
;
A
#
# COMPACT_ATOMS: atom_id res chain seq x y z
N MET A 1 18.98 -1.17 -1.35
CA MET A 1 17.87 -0.21 -1.24
C MET A 1 17.17 -0.20 -2.59
N THR A 2 15.93 -0.66 -2.66
CA THR A 2 15.14 -0.56 -3.89
C THR A 2 14.08 0.50 -3.66
N THR A 3 14.35 1.71 -4.16
CA THR A 3 13.34 2.77 -4.26
C THR A 3 12.60 2.54 -5.56
N GLY A 4 11.30 2.25 -5.49
CA GLY A 4 10.43 2.19 -6.64
C GLY A 4 9.57 3.44 -6.67
N ASP A 5 9.82 4.35 -7.60
CA ASP A 5 8.91 5.45 -7.89
C ASP A 5 7.81 4.90 -8.80
N ILE A 6 6.66 4.56 -8.23
CA ILE A 6 5.47 4.30 -9.03
C ILE A 6 4.84 5.65 -9.36
N VAL A 7 5.27 6.22 -10.48
CA VAL A 7 4.61 7.35 -11.12
C VAL A 7 3.45 6.80 -11.93
N ASN A 8 2.23 7.10 -11.50
CA ASN A 8 1.06 6.73 -12.28
C ASN A 8 1.00 7.59 -13.56
N SER A 9 1.28 6.98 -14.71
CA SER A 9 1.09 7.55 -16.03
C SER A 9 -0.40 7.51 -16.42
N ALA A 10 -1.20 8.37 -15.78
CA ALA A 10 -2.54 8.69 -16.25
C ALA A 10 -3.02 10.10 -15.84
N ASP A 11 -2.39 10.73 -14.84
CA ASP A 11 -2.52 12.17 -14.59
C ASP A 11 -1.41 12.58 -13.63
N SER A 12 -0.68 13.65 -13.98
CA SER A 12 0.54 14.15 -13.31
C SER A 12 0.36 14.65 -11.86
N VAL A 13 -0.69 14.26 -11.14
CA VAL A 13 -1.17 14.93 -9.90
C VAL A 13 -1.35 13.99 -8.70
N SER A 14 -1.02 12.69 -8.79
CA SER A 14 -1.08 11.82 -7.60
C SER A 14 0.03 10.81 -7.57
N THR A 15 1.11 11.20 -6.91
CA THR A 15 2.27 10.33 -6.63
C THR A 15 1.98 9.49 -5.39
N LEU A 16 2.31 8.20 -5.47
CA LEU A 16 2.39 7.31 -4.33
C LEU A 16 3.83 6.81 -4.26
N GLU A 17 4.54 7.17 -3.20
CA GLU A 17 5.90 6.70 -3.00
C GLU A 17 5.89 5.40 -2.19
N ILE A 18 6.72 4.45 -2.62
CA ILE A 18 6.80 3.13 -2.01
C ILE A 18 8.27 2.80 -1.76
N GLN A 19 8.56 2.48 -0.50
CA GLN A 19 9.90 2.11 -0.08
C GLN A 19 9.86 0.75 0.59
N THR A 20 10.79 -0.13 0.20
CA THR A 20 10.89 -1.48 0.76
C THR A 20 12.30 -1.76 1.27
N TRP A 21 12.37 -2.49 2.38
CA TRP A 21 13.60 -2.99 2.97
C TRP A 21 13.42 -4.46 3.29
N VAL A 22 14.38 -5.29 2.91
CA VAL A 22 14.37 -6.72 3.15
C VAL A 22 15.77 -7.12 3.57
N ASP A 23 15.88 -7.84 4.68
CA ASP A 23 17.12 -8.37 5.22
C ASP A 23 17.07 -9.90 5.23
N ASP A 24 16.83 -10.49 4.07
CA ASP A 24 16.69 -11.93 3.95
C ASP A 24 18.04 -12.67 3.85
N GLU A 25 19.17 -11.97 3.98
CA GLU A 25 20.47 -12.62 4.21
C GLU A 25 20.59 -13.09 5.67
N ASN A 26 19.99 -12.36 6.61
CA ASN A 26 20.07 -12.61 8.05
C ASN A 26 18.82 -13.35 8.57
N LYS A 27 18.56 -14.53 8.01
CA LYS A 27 17.43 -15.37 8.41
C LYS A 27 17.69 -16.04 9.77
N ASP A 28 16.67 -16.10 10.62
CA ASP A 28 16.69 -16.92 11.83
C ASP A 28 16.61 -18.44 11.51
N PRO A 29 16.76 -19.35 12.49
CA PRO A 29 16.66 -20.80 12.25
C PRO A 29 15.31 -21.28 11.68
N LYS A 30 14.25 -20.46 11.81
CA LYS A 30 12.92 -20.71 11.21
C LYS A 30 12.77 -20.04 9.84
N ARG A 31 13.87 -19.54 9.26
CA ARG A 31 13.95 -18.84 7.99
C ARG A 31 13.17 -17.52 7.94
N ARG A 32 12.91 -16.90 9.10
CA ARG A 32 12.27 -15.58 9.23
C ARG A 32 13.33 -14.49 9.14
N PHE A 33 12.98 -13.32 8.62
CA PHE A 33 13.91 -12.22 8.40
C PHE A 33 13.21 -10.88 8.57
N SER A 34 13.96 -9.83 8.84
CA SER A 34 13.41 -8.50 8.98
C SER A 34 13.01 -7.92 7.62
N TRP A 35 11.85 -7.28 7.55
CA TRP A 35 11.46 -6.50 6.39
C TRP A 35 10.56 -5.32 6.78
N ARG A 36 10.55 -4.29 5.93
CA ARG A 36 9.75 -3.09 6.11
C ARG A 36 9.16 -2.63 4.78
N LEU A 37 7.93 -2.13 4.82
CA LEU A 37 7.24 -1.45 3.74
C LEU A 37 6.78 -0.09 4.24
N LYS A 38 7.11 0.97 3.51
CA LYS A 38 6.61 2.32 3.76
C LYS A 38 5.90 2.85 2.53
N LEU A 39 4.72 3.42 2.76
CA LEU A 39 3.87 4.03 1.74
C LEU A 39 3.67 5.49 2.09
N ILE A 40 3.73 6.38 1.11
CA ILE A 40 3.60 7.82 1.32
C ILE A 40 2.73 8.42 0.22
N VAL A 41 1.71 9.19 0.61
CA VAL A 41 0.96 10.04 -0.33
C VAL A 41 1.27 11.49 -0.01
N PRO A 42 2.08 12.17 -0.83
CA PRO A 42 2.33 13.60 -0.66
C PRO A 42 1.03 14.39 -0.64
N HIS A 43 0.90 15.31 0.32
CA HIS A 43 -0.28 16.19 0.48
C HIS A 43 -1.62 15.46 0.65
N GLY A 44 -1.58 14.21 1.12
CA GLY A 44 -2.76 13.39 1.33
C GLY A 44 -2.58 12.43 2.49
N GLY A 45 -3.10 11.21 2.35
CA GLY A 45 -2.82 10.16 3.31
C GLY A 45 -3.66 8.92 3.14
N PHE A 46 -3.50 8.01 4.09
CA PHE A 46 -4.15 6.72 4.16
C PHE A 46 -4.98 6.60 5.43
N ARG A 47 -6.08 5.86 5.30
CA ARG A 47 -6.86 5.37 6.42
C ARG A 47 -7.16 3.91 6.18
N GLU A 48 -6.74 3.05 7.11
CA GLU A 48 -6.95 1.60 6.96
C GLU A 48 -8.45 1.30 6.85
N ARG A 49 -8.77 0.41 5.91
CA ARG A 49 -10.11 -0.05 5.59
C ARG A 49 -10.22 -1.49 6.06
N THR A 50 -10.90 -1.68 7.17
CA THR A 50 -11.06 -3.00 7.81
C THR A 50 -12.33 -3.74 7.40
N ASP A 51 -13.18 -3.11 6.59
CA ASP A 51 -14.47 -3.62 6.15
C ASP A 51 -14.59 -3.46 4.63
N GLU A 52 -14.74 -4.58 3.94
CA GLU A 52 -14.76 -4.62 2.48
C GLU A 52 -16.02 -4.00 1.87
N PHE A 53 -17.10 -3.87 2.64
CA PHE A 53 -18.37 -3.26 2.23
C PHE A 53 -18.42 -1.75 2.52
N LYS A 54 -17.39 -1.17 3.13
CA LYS A 54 -17.26 0.28 3.26
C LYS A 54 -16.71 0.87 1.98
N PHE A 55 -17.57 1.60 1.27
CA PHE A 55 -17.23 2.32 0.04
C PHE A 55 -17.11 3.84 0.25
N VAL A 56 -17.65 4.38 1.36
CA VAL A 56 -17.57 5.82 1.64
C VAL A 56 -16.28 6.13 2.38
N ALA A 57 -15.39 6.85 1.72
CA ALA A 57 -14.18 7.38 2.30
C ALA A 57 -14.53 8.39 3.42
N PRO A 58 -13.93 8.27 4.61
CA PRO A 58 -14.13 9.25 5.67
C PRO A 58 -13.58 10.64 5.33
N ASP A 59 -13.94 11.67 6.10
CA ASP A 59 -13.42 13.02 5.87
C ASP A 59 -12.03 13.26 6.51
N ASP A 60 -11.73 12.49 7.55
CA ASP A 60 -10.65 12.76 8.49
C ASP A 60 -9.83 11.50 8.86
N ASN A 61 -8.84 11.70 9.74
CA ASN A 61 -7.95 10.66 10.29
C ASN A 61 -7.11 9.93 9.23
N TYR A 62 -6.71 10.65 8.18
CA TYR A 62 -5.75 10.19 7.20
C TYR A 62 -4.33 10.43 7.71
N GLN A 63 -3.48 9.41 7.62
CA GLN A 63 -2.06 9.50 7.93
C GLN A 63 -1.28 9.65 6.63
N SER A 64 -0.38 10.63 6.56
CA SER A 64 0.42 10.90 5.35
C SER A 64 1.30 9.73 4.92
N SER A 65 1.60 8.81 5.84
CA SER A 65 2.36 7.60 5.55
C SER A 65 1.85 6.42 6.36
N VAL A 66 2.10 5.23 5.81
CA VAL A 66 1.92 3.95 6.50
C VAL A 66 3.28 3.28 6.58
N ASN A 67 3.64 2.79 7.76
CA ASN A 67 4.85 2.02 8.00
C ASN A 67 4.49 0.63 8.53
N ILE A 68 4.90 -0.40 7.82
CA ILE A 68 4.71 -1.80 8.21
C ILE A 68 6.09 -2.40 8.39
N GLU A 69 6.36 -2.87 9.59
CA GLU A 69 7.64 -3.47 9.95
C GLU A 69 7.40 -4.85 10.54
N MET A 70 8.13 -5.83 10.01
CA MET A 70 8.15 -7.19 10.51
C MET A 70 9.56 -7.55 10.93
N VAL A 71 9.74 -7.68 12.24
CA VAL A 71 10.97 -8.20 12.84
C VAL A 71 10.67 -9.61 13.37
N PRO A 72 11.54 -10.60 13.14
CA PRO A 72 11.38 -11.91 13.75
C PRO A 72 11.35 -11.80 15.28
N SER A 73 10.18 -12.03 15.88
CA SER A 73 9.99 -12.00 17.33
C SER A 73 9.66 -13.40 17.89
N ARG A 74 9.78 -13.57 19.20
CA ARG A 74 9.40 -14.82 19.89
C ARG A 74 7.89 -14.95 20.05
N ASP A 75 7.18 -13.81 20.19
CA ASP A 75 5.75 -13.74 20.51
C ASP A 75 4.83 -13.81 19.29
N GLY A 76 5.39 -14.03 18.10
CA GLY A 76 4.63 -14.21 16.87
C GLY A 76 4.20 -12.88 16.23
N ASN A 77 3.44 -12.98 15.14
CA ASN A 77 3.03 -11.91 14.20
C ASN A 77 3.98 -11.66 13.02
N TRP A 78 5.18 -12.26 13.00
CA TRP A 78 5.99 -12.23 11.79
C TRP A 78 5.25 -12.95 10.66
N SER A 79 5.15 -12.27 9.52
CA SER A 79 4.66 -12.85 8.28
C SER A 79 5.58 -12.44 7.15
N ARG A 80 5.75 -13.31 6.14
CA ARG A 80 6.43 -12.97 4.89
C ARG A 80 5.54 -12.13 3.95
N GLN A 81 4.23 -12.24 4.12
CA GLN A 81 3.23 -11.67 3.25
C GLN A 81 2.23 -10.83 4.04
N ILE A 82 1.81 -9.72 3.45
CA ILE A 82 0.68 -8.93 3.95
C ILE A 82 -0.32 -8.67 2.83
N LYS A 83 -1.57 -8.49 3.25
CA LYS A 83 -2.63 -7.86 2.47
C LYS A 83 -3.25 -6.77 3.34
N LYS A 84 -3.28 -5.55 2.83
CA LYS A 84 -3.82 -4.38 3.54
C LYS A 84 -4.66 -3.55 2.59
N GLU A 85 -5.70 -2.95 3.14
CA GLU A 85 -6.63 -2.13 2.38
C GLU A 85 -6.76 -0.76 3.01
N TYR A 86 -6.85 0.27 2.18
CA TYR A 86 -6.88 1.66 2.63
C TYR A 86 -7.89 2.45 1.81
N PHE A 87 -8.54 3.41 2.46
CA PHE A 87 -8.93 4.63 1.80
C PHE A 87 -7.69 5.50 1.64
N ALA A 88 -7.49 6.06 0.46
CA ALA A 88 -6.44 7.02 0.17
C ALA A 88 -7.07 8.37 -0.19
N LYS A 89 -6.54 9.43 0.40
CA LYS A 89 -6.88 10.82 0.08
C LYS A 89 -5.70 11.42 -0.66
N PHE A 90 -5.98 12.04 -1.79
CA PHE A 90 -5.05 12.82 -2.60
C PHE A 90 -5.52 14.27 -2.64
N SER A 91 -4.74 15.17 -3.25
CA SER A 91 -5.03 16.62 -3.24
C SER A 91 -6.44 17.00 -3.69
N ASN A 92 -7.03 16.28 -4.64
CA ASN A 92 -8.35 16.60 -5.20
C ASN A 92 -9.31 15.39 -5.29
N ARG A 93 -8.95 14.22 -4.77
CA ARG A 93 -9.73 13.00 -4.94
C ARG A 93 -9.51 11.99 -3.84
N TYR A 94 -10.46 11.05 -3.74
CA TYR A 94 -10.37 9.88 -2.89
C TYR A 94 -10.22 8.62 -3.75
N GLY A 95 -9.62 7.60 -3.16
CA GLY A 95 -9.51 6.29 -3.76
C GLY A 95 -9.50 5.19 -2.71
N ARG A 96 -9.66 3.96 -3.18
CA ARG A 96 -9.45 2.73 -2.42
C ARG A 96 -8.19 2.07 -2.94
N ILE A 97 -7.34 1.60 -2.06
CA ILE A 97 -6.10 0.91 -2.41
C ILE A 97 -6.06 -0.43 -1.69
N VAL A 98 -5.76 -1.49 -2.43
CA VAL A 98 -5.42 -2.81 -1.92
C VAL A 98 -3.94 -3.04 -2.20
N ILE A 99 -3.22 -3.45 -1.17
CA ILE A 99 -1.77 -3.64 -1.20
C ILE A 99 -1.48 -5.07 -0.78
N GLU A 100 -0.82 -5.81 -1.67
CA GLU A 100 -0.32 -7.14 -1.42
C GLU A 100 1.20 -7.12 -1.57
N TYR A 101 1.91 -7.47 -0.51
CA TYR A 101 3.37 -7.47 -0.49
C TYR A 101 3.90 -8.81 -0.02
N VAL A 102 4.88 -9.35 -0.75
CA VAL A 102 5.62 -10.57 -0.42
C VAL A 102 7.11 -10.22 -0.36
N ALA A 103 7.72 -10.38 0.82
CA ALA A 103 9.13 -10.04 1.06
C ALA A 103 10.11 -11.21 0.78
N GLY A 104 11.35 -10.93 0.42
CA GLY A 104 12.47 -11.88 0.23
C GLY A 104 12.54 -12.52 -1.15
N GLY A 105 13.70 -13.10 -1.52
CA GLY A 105 13.91 -13.80 -2.80
C GLY A 105 13.67 -12.94 -4.04
N HIS A 106 12.40 -12.86 -4.47
CA HIS A 106 11.91 -11.91 -5.46
C HIS A 106 10.78 -11.13 -4.80
N ASN A 107 11.11 -9.96 -4.24
CA ASN A 107 10.13 -9.11 -3.58
C ASN A 107 9.04 -8.77 -4.59
N ARG A 108 7.78 -8.98 -4.23
CA ARG A 108 6.65 -8.67 -5.11
C ARG A 108 5.70 -7.72 -4.41
N LEU A 109 5.40 -6.61 -5.07
CA LEU A 109 4.38 -5.67 -4.64
C LEU A 109 3.30 -5.60 -5.71
N SER A 110 2.07 -5.89 -5.30
CA SER A 110 0.88 -5.60 -6.09
C SER A 110 0.09 -4.49 -5.41
N LEU A 111 -0.25 -3.48 -6.22
CA LEU A 111 -1.13 -2.40 -5.82
C LEU A 111 -2.31 -2.38 -6.77
N THR A 112 -3.50 -2.47 -6.21
CA THR A 112 -4.74 -2.22 -6.94
C THR A 112 -5.39 -0.98 -6.38
N ALA A 113 -5.64 0.00 -7.23
CA ALA A 113 -6.32 1.23 -6.83
C ALA A 113 -7.61 1.44 -7.62
N TRP A 114 -8.61 2.00 -6.95
CA TRP A 114 -9.83 2.53 -7.53
C TRP A 114 -9.94 3.99 -7.13
N TYR A 115 -10.27 4.86 -8.06
CA TYR A 115 -10.45 6.29 -7.80
C TYR A 115 -11.84 6.71 -8.23
N ASN A 116 -12.38 7.76 -7.61
CA ASN A 116 -13.56 8.41 -8.15
C ASN A 116 -13.13 9.63 -9.00
N PRO A 117 -13.35 9.62 -10.33
CA PRO A 117 -12.99 10.74 -11.21
C PRO A 117 -13.66 12.06 -10.83
N SER A 118 -14.83 12.01 -10.20
CA SER A 118 -15.55 13.20 -9.73
C SER A 118 -14.96 13.81 -8.46
N GLY A 119 -13.98 13.14 -7.82
CA GLY A 119 -13.44 13.50 -6.52
C GLY A 119 -14.36 13.18 -5.33
N SER A 120 -15.49 12.51 -5.56
CA SER A 120 -16.42 12.13 -4.49
C SER A 120 -15.81 11.08 -3.56
N ARG A 121 -16.27 11.09 -2.30
CA ARG A 121 -15.90 10.10 -1.28
C ARG A 121 -16.60 8.76 -1.47
N ASN A 122 -17.67 8.70 -2.25
CA ASN A 122 -18.29 7.42 -2.57
C ASN A 122 -17.42 6.69 -3.60
N LEU A 123 -16.82 5.58 -3.18
CA LEU A 123 -15.93 4.74 -4.00
C LEU A 123 -16.62 3.41 -4.37
N GLU A 124 -17.93 3.42 -4.43
CA GLU A 124 -18.72 2.39 -5.10
C GLU A 124 -18.54 2.55 -6.61
N SER A 125 -17.36 2.20 -7.11
CA SER A 125 -17.02 2.27 -8.54
C SER A 125 -16.97 0.90 -9.20
N GLY A 126 -17.25 0.90 -10.51
CA GLY A 126 -17.20 -0.25 -11.41
C GLY A 126 -15.77 -0.65 -11.84
N PRO A 127 -15.62 -1.72 -12.65
CA PRO A 127 -14.34 -2.26 -13.09
C PRO A 127 -13.42 -1.27 -13.84
N GLU A 128 -13.99 -0.24 -14.46
CA GLU A 128 -13.32 0.77 -15.29
C GLU A 128 -12.36 1.69 -14.53
N ASP A 129 -12.49 1.79 -13.20
CA ASP A 129 -11.65 2.67 -12.37
C ASP A 129 -10.41 1.96 -11.78
N LYS A 130 -10.17 0.70 -12.17
CA LYS A 130 -9.14 -0.16 -11.59
C LYS A 130 -7.77 0.03 -12.25
N ILE A 131 -6.80 0.48 -11.47
CA ILE A 131 -5.39 0.51 -11.86
C ILE A 131 -4.64 -0.59 -11.12
N ASN A 132 -3.94 -1.45 -11.86
CA ASN A 132 -3.03 -2.43 -11.29
C ASN A 132 -1.60 -2.01 -11.54
N VAL A 133 -0.83 -1.88 -10.48
CA VAL A 133 0.62 -1.73 -10.56
C VAL A 133 1.25 -2.97 -9.97
N LEU A 134 2.12 -3.59 -10.76
CA LEU A 134 2.99 -4.68 -10.33
C LEU A 134 4.41 -4.16 -10.41
N ASN A 135 5.11 -4.19 -9.29
CA ASN A 135 6.56 -4.02 -9.31
C ASN A 135 7.17 -5.42 -9.32
N GLU A 136 7.75 -5.79 -10.46
CA GLU A 136 8.63 -6.95 -10.58
C GLU A 136 10.08 -6.48 -10.43
N PRO A 137 10.92 -7.19 -9.67
CA PRO A 137 12.31 -6.79 -9.43
C PRO A 137 13.16 -6.80 -10.71
#